data_AF-A0AAW7Z708-F1
#
_entry.id   AF-A0AAW7Z708-F1
#
_cell.length_a   1.000
_cell.length_b   1.000
_cell.length_c   1.000
_cell.angle_alpha   90.00
_cell.angle_beta   90.00
_cell.angle_gamma   90.00
#
_symmetry.space_group_name_H-M   'P 1'
#
loop_
_entity.id
_entity.type
_entity.pdbx_description
1 polymer ?
#
loop_
_entity_poly.entity_id
_entity_poly.type
_entity_poly.pdbx_seq_one_letter_code
_entity_poly.pdbx_strand_id
1 'polypeptide(L)'
;MINIFLKPRKTILCLIVFVMLFSSMSASSFAAPGDTMSIVTNASFFSVKINDYTNGVVTNGPQKVLLSFKNTSLNMAYSNIVLKDVAFRTSNGNTTTLSGTATVYFKKNGVNGTIISQASITNPMSSSGRIGSIIGMPLSAGNIALFPGETLDIVVSHNLKHGSNDVSVCINDWEANPKTDYYVTDWLIQSGVSASIEARDAANAANINAYNASYYGQAAANAANNANTSAQGAKTSADNAAARSQTTINQTWYNGNYGGASESVAGIAGYIRNTQIPGLETKINNLQTAVTNIQNIDTMPPTVKVQTISGARATSASSIPVVVSVTDNQSGPFTYQVNGGGWLALPSDGHINLPVNQLGINSIRVDVKDPSGNIGTEVIHIRKL
;
A
#
# COMPACT_ATOMS: atom_id res chain seq x y z
N MET A 1 -33.21 17.72 29.11
CA MET A 1 -34.22 17.15 28.17
C MET A 1 -34.22 17.99 26.90
N ILE A 2 -33.22 17.83 26.02
CA ILE A 2 -33.24 18.30 24.62
C ILE A 2 -32.44 17.27 23.82
N ASN A 3 -33.14 16.45 23.05
CA ASN A 3 -32.59 15.47 22.10
C ASN A 3 -32.54 16.15 20.73
N ILE A 4 -31.35 16.32 20.14
CA ILE A 4 -31.21 16.67 18.72
C ILE A 4 -30.47 15.51 18.05
N PHE A 5 -31.24 14.70 17.34
CA PHE A 5 -30.79 13.63 16.46
C PHE A 5 -30.42 14.23 15.10
N LEU A 6 -29.14 14.16 14.71
CA LEU A 6 -28.72 14.35 13.31
C LEU A 6 -27.65 13.30 12.94
N LYS A 7 -28.08 12.26 12.22
CA LYS A 7 -27.32 11.48 11.23
C LYS A 7 -27.95 11.78 9.86
N PRO A 8 -27.22 11.72 8.72
CA PRO A 8 -26.03 10.90 8.48
C PRO A 8 -24.82 11.65 7.88
N ARG A 9 -23.64 11.49 8.48
CA ARG A 9 -22.34 12.02 7.98
C ARG A 9 -21.58 11.10 7.01
N LYS A 10 -22.13 9.94 6.63
CA LYS A 10 -21.39 8.95 5.82
C LYS A 10 -21.45 9.18 4.31
N THR A 11 -22.46 9.90 3.80
CA THR A 11 -22.60 10.16 2.36
C THR A 11 -21.76 11.35 1.90
N ILE A 12 -21.58 12.36 2.76
CA ILE A 12 -20.81 13.58 2.43
C ILE A 12 -19.29 13.30 2.43
N LEU A 13 -18.79 12.44 3.31
CA LEU A 13 -17.36 12.06 3.30
C LEU A 13 -17.02 11.20 2.07
N CYS A 14 -17.94 10.35 1.62
CA CYS A 14 -17.76 9.56 0.39
C CYS A 14 -17.77 10.46 -0.85
N LEU A 15 -18.63 11.49 -0.89
CA LEU A 15 -18.66 12.47 -1.99
C LEU A 15 -17.40 13.36 -2.05
N ILE A 16 -16.85 13.76 -0.90
CA ILE A 16 -15.62 14.57 -0.83
C ILE A 16 -14.39 13.75 -1.24
N VAL A 17 -14.31 12.46 -0.87
CA VAL A 17 -13.22 11.57 -1.33
C VAL A 17 -13.38 11.21 -2.81
N PHE A 18 -14.62 11.06 -3.31
CA PHE A 18 -14.88 10.82 -4.74
C PHE A 18 -14.55 12.03 -5.62
N VAL A 19 -14.81 13.26 -5.14
CA VAL A 19 -14.42 14.50 -5.84
C VAL A 19 -12.90 14.71 -5.79
N MET A 20 -12.23 14.37 -4.68
CA MET A 20 -10.76 14.48 -4.59
C MET A 20 -10.02 13.45 -5.45
N LEU A 21 -10.52 12.22 -5.58
CA LEU A 21 -9.93 11.20 -6.46
C LEU A 21 -10.15 11.49 -7.96
N PHE A 22 -11.20 12.23 -8.34
CA PHE A 22 -11.41 12.65 -9.73
C PHE A 22 -10.73 13.99 -10.08
N SER A 23 -10.41 14.83 -9.10
CA SER A 23 -9.63 16.07 -9.34
C SER A 23 -8.11 15.84 -9.47
N SER A 24 -7.60 14.63 -9.20
CA SER A 24 -6.19 14.28 -9.39
C SER A 24 -5.92 13.38 -10.61
N MET A 25 -6.95 13.01 -11.38
CA MET A 25 -6.75 12.51 -12.73
C MET A 25 -6.67 13.71 -13.68
N SER A 26 -5.55 14.42 -13.65
CA SER A 26 -5.12 15.21 -14.79
C SER A 26 -4.99 14.26 -15.97
N ALA A 27 -6.05 14.15 -16.75
CA ALA A 27 -6.03 13.61 -18.10
C ALA A 27 -5.10 14.51 -18.92
N SER A 28 -3.80 14.21 -18.89
CA SER A 28 -2.88 14.64 -19.93
C SER A 28 -3.08 13.72 -21.14
N SER A 29 -4.26 13.76 -21.75
CA SER A 29 -4.37 13.45 -23.17
C SER A 29 -3.96 14.73 -23.90
N PHE A 30 -2.65 14.87 -24.13
CA PHE A 30 -2.18 15.78 -25.16
C PHE A 30 -2.67 15.23 -26.51
N ALA A 31 -3.86 15.63 -26.92
CA ALA A 31 -4.06 15.95 -28.32
C ALA A 31 -3.37 17.30 -28.51
N ALA A 32 -2.25 17.33 -29.25
CA ALA A 32 -1.57 18.58 -29.55
C ALA A 32 -2.54 19.49 -30.34
N PRO A 33 -2.62 20.80 -30.02
CA PRO A 33 -3.31 21.75 -30.88
C PRO A 33 -2.54 21.86 -32.20
N GLY A 34 -3.04 21.25 -33.27
CA GLY A 34 -2.37 21.29 -34.57
C GLY A 34 -2.81 20.25 -35.61
N ASP A 35 -3.57 19.21 -35.25
CA ASP A 35 -3.99 18.20 -36.22
C ASP A 35 -5.01 18.76 -37.22
N THR A 36 -4.48 19.22 -38.35
CA THR A 36 -5.24 19.43 -39.59
C THR A 36 -4.68 18.45 -40.62
N MET A 37 -5.15 17.20 -40.61
CA MET A 37 -4.95 16.33 -41.76
C MET A 37 -5.89 16.76 -42.87
N SER A 38 -5.36 17.48 -43.86
CA SER A 38 -5.98 17.58 -45.18
C SER A 38 -5.26 16.62 -46.12
N ILE A 39 -5.84 15.45 -46.31
CA ILE A 39 -5.45 14.53 -47.37
C ILE A 39 -5.84 15.18 -48.70
N VAL A 40 -4.86 15.58 -49.51
CA VAL A 40 -5.07 15.93 -50.93
C VAL A 40 -4.67 14.71 -51.77
N THR A 41 -5.65 13.88 -52.11
CA THR A 41 -5.45 12.61 -52.86
C THR A 41 -5.59 12.72 -54.37
N ASN A 42 -5.65 13.92 -54.97
CA ASN A 42 -5.74 14.04 -56.43
C ASN A 42 -4.92 15.22 -56.96
N ALA A 43 -3.72 14.93 -57.46
CA ALA A 43 -3.03 15.79 -58.41
C ALA A 43 -3.01 15.08 -59.77
N SER A 44 -3.91 15.49 -60.67
CA SER A 44 -3.83 15.13 -62.08
C SER A 44 -3.04 16.21 -62.82
N PHE A 45 -1.98 15.81 -63.52
CA PHE A 45 -1.22 16.71 -64.39
C PHE A 45 -1.76 16.62 -65.82
N PHE A 46 -2.08 17.77 -66.40
CA PHE A 46 -2.48 17.90 -67.80
C PHE A 46 -1.27 17.74 -68.73
N SER A 47 -1.46 17.08 -69.88
CA SER A 47 -0.49 17.16 -70.98
C SER A 47 -0.51 18.56 -71.58
N VAL A 48 0.64 19.21 -71.67
CA VAL A 48 0.79 20.48 -72.39
C VAL A 48 0.95 20.13 -73.87
N LYS A 49 -0.10 20.38 -74.67
CA LYS A 49 0.00 20.44 -76.13
C LYS A 49 0.01 21.90 -76.55
N ILE A 50 1.14 22.37 -77.10
CA ILE A 50 1.19 23.66 -77.80
C ILE A 50 0.89 23.36 -79.28
N ASN A 51 -0.34 23.61 -79.70
CA ASN A 51 -0.68 23.62 -81.13
C ASN A 51 -0.94 25.07 -81.52
N ASP A 52 0.05 25.73 -82.11
CA ASP A 52 -0.17 26.98 -82.83
C ASP A 52 0.08 26.73 -84.32
N TYR A 53 -1.02 26.40 -85.02
CA TYR A 53 -1.07 26.40 -86.48
C TYR A 53 -2.15 27.39 -86.89
N THR A 54 -1.86 28.68 -86.80
CA THR A 54 -2.67 29.73 -87.41
C THR A 54 -2.00 30.16 -88.71
N ASN A 55 -2.52 29.63 -89.81
CA ASN A 55 -2.21 30.08 -91.16
C ASN A 55 -2.74 31.51 -91.32
N GLY A 56 -1.84 32.50 -91.36
CA GLY A 56 -2.14 33.87 -91.77
C GLY A 56 -2.05 34.91 -90.66
N VAL A 57 -1.09 35.84 -90.85
CA VAL A 57 -0.83 37.07 -90.07
C VAL A 57 -0.13 36.84 -88.72
N VAL A 58 1.21 36.88 -88.76
CA VAL A 58 2.06 37.00 -87.57
C VAL A 58 1.93 38.43 -87.03
N THR A 59 1.08 38.65 -86.02
CA THR A 59 1.22 39.83 -85.17
C THR A 59 2.43 39.63 -84.25
N ASN A 60 3.33 40.62 -84.15
CA ASN A 60 4.45 40.69 -83.19
C ASN A 60 3.94 40.68 -81.73
N GLY A 61 3.34 39.58 -81.29
CA GLY A 61 2.84 39.36 -79.95
C GLY A 61 3.62 38.24 -79.28
N PRO A 62 3.88 38.33 -77.96
CA PRO A 62 4.58 37.28 -77.22
C PRO A 62 3.79 35.96 -77.28
N GLN A 63 4.42 34.88 -77.76
CA GLN A 63 3.87 33.54 -77.64
C GLN A 63 3.99 33.07 -76.18
N LYS A 64 2.92 32.46 -75.67
CA LYS A 64 2.77 32.13 -74.25
C LYS A 64 2.73 30.61 -74.05
N VAL A 65 3.68 30.09 -73.27
CA VAL A 65 3.56 28.77 -72.66
C VAL A 65 3.18 28.98 -71.20
N LEU A 66 1.91 28.73 -70.86
CA LEU A 66 1.41 28.93 -69.51
C LEU A 66 1.57 27.65 -68.69
N LEU A 67 2.50 27.66 -67.73
CA LEU A 67 2.57 26.67 -66.67
C LEU A 67 1.86 27.24 -65.44
N SER A 68 0.61 26.84 -65.22
CA SER A 68 -0.20 27.31 -64.08
C SER A 68 -0.23 26.25 -62.97
N PHE A 69 0.43 26.53 -61.86
CA PHE A 69 0.35 25.67 -60.67
C PHE A 69 -0.82 26.14 -59.81
N LYS A 70 -1.91 25.35 -59.78
CA LYS A 70 -3.03 25.63 -58.88
C LYS A 70 -2.77 24.93 -57.54
N ASN A 71 -2.58 25.75 -56.51
CA ASN A 71 -2.99 25.48 -55.13
C ASN A 71 -2.08 24.71 -54.17
N THR A 72 -0.75 24.88 -54.22
CA THR A 72 0.12 24.57 -53.06
C THR A 72 1.35 25.49 -53.03
N SER A 73 1.76 25.92 -51.84
CA SER A 73 3.03 26.62 -51.60
C SER A 73 4.18 25.65 -51.86
N LEU A 74 4.67 25.59 -53.09
CA LEU A 74 5.71 24.67 -53.50
C LEU A 74 7.01 25.46 -53.65
N ASN A 75 7.93 25.30 -52.69
CA ASN A 75 9.32 25.71 -52.86
C ASN A 75 9.98 24.75 -53.87
N MET A 76 9.77 25.02 -55.16
CA MET A 76 10.43 24.27 -56.22
C MET A 76 11.79 24.89 -56.51
N ALA A 77 12.85 24.24 -56.04
CA ALA A 77 14.20 24.52 -56.50
C ALA A 77 14.35 23.92 -57.92
N TYR A 78 14.24 24.75 -58.95
CA TYR A 78 14.60 24.34 -60.30
C TYR A 78 16.10 24.54 -60.49
N SER A 79 16.88 23.46 -60.51
CA SER A 79 18.24 23.49 -61.03
C SER A 79 18.23 23.01 -62.47
N ASN A 80 18.78 23.80 -63.41
CA ASN A 80 19.01 23.45 -64.81
C ASN A 80 17.75 23.19 -65.67
N ILE A 81 16.93 24.23 -65.91
CA ILE A 81 15.98 24.18 -67.03
C ILE A 81 16.76 24.29 -68.33
N VAL A 82 16.86 23.19 -69.07
CA VAL A 82 17.51 23.15 -70.39
C VAL A 82 16.44 23.20 -71.47
N LEU A 83 16.41 24.28 -72.25
CA LEU A 83 15.61 24.35 -73.46
C LEU A 83 16.43 23.74 -74.60
N LYS A 84 16.06 22.54 -75.04
CA LYS A 84 16.68 21.90 -76.20
C LYS A 84 15.98 22.36 -77.48
N ASP A 85 16.76 22.50 -78.55
CA ASP A 85 16.29 22.71 -79.93
C ASP A 85 15.44 23.96 -80.18
N VAL A 86 15.81 25.09 -79.57
CA VAL A 86 15.27 26.40 -79.97
C VAL A 86 15.81 26.72 -81.37
N ALA A 87 14.93 26.61 -82.37
CA ALA A 87 15.29 26.82 -83.76
C ALA A 87 14.48 27.97 -84.36
N PHE A 88 15.17 28.84 -85.11
CA PHE A 88 14.53 29.81 -85.98
C PHE A 88 14.20 29.13 -87.32
N ARG A 89 12.95 29.26 -87.79
CA ARG A 89 12.56 28.76 -89.11
C ARG A 89 11.86 29.87 -89.90
N THR A 90 12.21 30.00 -91.18
CA THR A 90 11.32 30.62 -92.17
C THR A 90 10.41 29.53 -92.72
N SER A 91 9.12 29.82 -92.87
CA SER A 91 8.11 28.85 -93.33
C SER A 91 8.21 28.54 -94.83
N ASN A 92 8.91 29.37 -95.60
CA ASN A 92 9.13 29.17 -97.02
C ASN A 92 10.62 29.05 -97.28
N GLY A 93 11.05 28.00 -97.97
CA GLY A 93 12.44 27.72 -98.37
C GLY A 93 13.11 28.77 -99.27
N ASN A 94 12.66 30.01 -99.22
CA ASN A 94 13.29 31.17 -99.84
C ASN A 94 14.47 31.64 -99.00
N THR A 95 15.54 32.01 -99.71
CA THR A 95 16.87 32.32 -99.21
C THR A 95 16.99 33.67 -98.50
N THR A 96 15.89 34.22 -97.98
CA THR A 96 15.90 35.52 -97.30
C THR A 96 16.57 35.41 -95.94
N THR A 97 17.39 36.41 -95.65
CA THR A 97 18.30 36.43 -94.52
C THR A 97 17.58 36.86 -93.25
N LEU A 98 17.56 35.98 -92.24
CA LEU A 98 17.06 36.28 -90.90
C LEU A 98 18.23 36.74 -90.02
N SER A 99 18.22 37.99 -89.60
CA SER A 99 19.16 38.49 -88.58
C SER A 99 18.38 39.05 -87.39
N GLY A 100 18.83 38.76 -86.18
CA GLY A 100 18.25 39.32 -84.97
C GLY A 100 18.48 38.44 -83.76
N THR A 101 17.86 38.84 -82.67
CA THR A 101 17.95 38.22 -81.36
C THR A 101 16.57 37.74 -80.94
N ALA A 102 16.48 36.52 -80.43
CA ALA A 102 15.36 36.15 -79.57
C ALA A 102 15.83 36.00 -78.14
N THR A 103 15.00 36.48 -77.23
CA THR A 103 15.20 36.44 -75.80
C THR A 103 14.05 35.66 -75.19
N VAL A 104 14.38 34.62 -74.42
CA VAL A 104 13.44 33.90 -73.58
C VAL A 104 13.51 34.50 -72.18
N TYR A 105 12.37 34.92 -71.65
CA TYR A 105 12.21 35.43 -70.29
C TYR A 105 11.41 34.42 -69.46
N PHE A 106 11.87 34.16 -68.25
CA PHE A 106 11.09 33.52 -67.19
C PHE A 106 10.53 34.64 -66.32
N LYS A 107 9.22 34.85 -66.35
CA LYS A 107 8.57 35.95 -65.64
C LYS A 107 7.65 35.42 -64.55
N LYS A 108 7.64 36.10 -63.41
CA LYS A 108 6.71 35.85 -62.30
C LYS A 108 5.46 36.69 -62.45
N ASN A 109 4.28 36.10 -62.33
CA ASN A 109 2.98 36.79 -62.29
C ASN A 109 2.56 37.41 -63.64
N GLY A 110 2.67 36.66 -64.72
CA GLY A 110 2.17 37.05 -66.04
C GLY A 110 3.25 37.50 -67.02
N VAL A 111 2.83 37.79 -68.26
CA VAL A 111 3.70 38.28 -69.34
C VAL A 111 4.32 39.66 -69.07
N ASN A 112 3.65 40.45 -68.23
CA ASN A 112 4.14 41.75 -67.72
C ASN A 112 4.79 41.61 -66.34
N GLY A 113 4.98 40.37 -65.89
CA GLY A 113 5.54 40.01 -64.62
C GLY A 113 7.04 40.31 -64.47
N THR A 114 7.55 40.10 -63.26
CA THR A 114 8.98 40.35 -62.94
C THR A 114 9.85 39.29 -63.62
N ILE A 115 10.84 39.71 -64.41
CA ILE A 115 11.80 38.79 -65.03
C ILE A 115 12.67 38.19 -63.93
N ILE A 116 12.60 36.88 -63.77
CA ILE A 116 13.38 36.10 -62.81
C ILE A 116 14.68 35.62 -63.46
N SER A 117 14.62 35.29 -64.76
CA SER A 117 15.78 34.93 -65.56
C SER A 117 15.51 35.21 -67.03
N GLN A 118 16.58 35.43 -67.80
CA GLN A 118 16.50 35.56 -69.24
C GLN A 118 17.73 34.96 -69.92
N ALA A 119 17.57 34.49 -71.15
CA ALA A 119 18.68 34.18 -72.04
C ALA A 119 18.30 34.57 -73.46
N SER A 120 19.31 34.94 -74.24
CA SER A 120 19.11 35.37 -75.62
C SER A 120 19.99 34.58 -76.56
N ILE A 121 19.45 34.19 -77.72
CA ILE A 121 20.26 33.83 -78.88
C ILE A 121 20.22 35.00 -79.82
N THR A 122 21.38 35.49 -80.23
CA THR A 122 21.50 36.33 -81.42
C THR A 122 21.95 35.46 -82.57
N ASN A 123 21.21 35.47 -83.69
CA ASN A 123 21.69 34.91 -84.95
C ASN A 123 22.56 35.97 -85.65
N PRO A 124 23.89 35.79 -85.71
CA PRO A 124 24.78 36.81 -86.25
C PRO A 124 24.85 36.81 -87.79
N MET A 125 24.30 35.83 -88.52
CA MET A 125 24.56 35.68 -89.96
C MET A 125 23.34 35.59 -90.87
N SER A 126 23.49 36.27 -92.00
CA SER A 126 22.60 36.37 -93.14
C SER A 126 22.78 35.15 -94.07
N SER A 127 22.54 33.94 -93.58
CA SER A 127 22.58 32.73 -94.41
C SER A 127 21.26 31.95 -94.33
N SER A 128 20.77 31.48 -95.47
CA SER A 128 19.60 30.62 -95.57
C SER A 128 19.90 29.23 -94.98
N GLY A 129 19.24 28.84 -93.90
CA GLY A 129 19.40 27.52 -93.28
C GLY A 129 18.82 27.43 -91.87
N ARG A 130 18.47 26.21 -91.44
CA ARG A 130 17.98 25.93 -90.08
C ARG A 130 19.15 26.07 -89.10
N ILE A 131 19.10 27.08 -88.24
CA ILE A 131 20.05 27.22 -87.13
C ILE A 131 19.41 26.55 -85.92
N GLY A 132 19.77 25.29 -85.69
CA GLY A 132 19.51 24.61 -84.43
C GLY A 132 20.55 25.06 -83.43
N SER A 133 20.13 25.78 -82.39
CA SER A 133 21.00 26.17 -81.27
C SER A 133 20.43 25.53 -80.01
N ILE A 134 21.26 24.77 -79.30
CA ILE A 134 20.95 24.36 -77.93
C ILE A 134 21.25 25.57 -77.05
N ILE A 135 20.21 26.20 -76.51
CA ILE A 135 20.39 27.19 -75.44
C ILE A 135 20.49 26.42 -74.14
N GLY A 136 21.71 26.13 -73.70
CA GLY A 136 21.93 25.95 -72.29
C GLY A 136 21.61 27.27 -71.62
N MET A 137 20.46 27.38 -70.93
CA MET A 137 20.21 28.52 -70.07
C MET A 137 20.84 28.19 -68.72
N PRO A 138 21.97 28.81 -68.35
CA PRO A 138 22.40 28.78 -66.98
C PRO A 138 21.40 29.62 -66.19
N LEU A 139 20.34 29.00 -65.69
CA LEU A 139 19.71 29.53 -64.50
C LEU A 139 20.81 29.45 -63.44
N SER A 140 21.43 30.59 -63.12
CA SER A 140 22.21 30.71 -61.89
C SER A 140 21.34 30.12 -60.80
N ALA A 141 21.86 29.14 -60.04
CA ALA A 141 21.12 28.31 -59.09
C ALA A 141 20.54 29.12 -57.91
N GLY A 142 19.68 30.09 -58.21
CA GLY A 142 18.87 30.85 -57.29
C GLY A 142 17.53 30.16 -57.22
N ASN A 143 17.16 29.73 -56.02
CA ASN A 143 15.86 29.14 -55.75
C ASN A 143 14.77 30.14 -56.12
N ILE A 144 13.98 29.84 -57.15
CA ILE A 144 12.81 30.65 -57.50
C ILE A 144 11.67 30.21 -56.58
N ALA A 145 11.41 30.96 -55.51
CA ALA A 145 10.24 30.74 -54.67
C ALA A 145 8.97 31.27 -55.37
N LEU A 146 8.02 30.37 -55.65
CA LEU A 146 6.67 30.72 -56.08
C LEU A 146 5.71 30.56 -54.88
N PHE A 147 5.01 31.63 -54.52
CA PHE A 147 3.98 31.63 -53.49
C PHE A 147 2.62 31.26 -54.11
N PRO A 148 1.64 30.82 -53.29
CA PRO A 148 0.29 30.55 -53.78
C PRO A 148 -0.31 31.74 -54.54
N GLY A 149 -0.83 31.46 -55.74
CA GLY A 149 -1.42 32.46 -56.62
C GLY A 149 -0.44 33.11 -57.61
N GLU A 150 0.85 32.84 -57.50
CA GLU A 150 1.85 33.32 -58.45
C GLU A 150 2.00 32.38 -59.65
N THR A 151 2.29 32.94 -60.83
CA THR A 151 2.53 32.17 -62.06
C THR A 151 3.99 32.30 -62.50
N LEU A 152 4.53 31.26 -63.13
CA LEU A 152 5.79 31.34 -63.87
C LEU A 152 5.47 31.26 -65.36
N ASP A 153 5.63 32.37 -66.05
CA ASP A 153 5.38 32.51 -67.48
C ASP A 153 6.70 32.46 -68.25
N ILE A 154 6.78 31.58 -69.25
CA ILE A 154 7.89 31.60 -70.21
C ILE A 154 7.45 32.46 -71.39
N VAL A 155 8.12 33.59 -71.57
CA VAL A 155 7.82 34.58 -72.60
C VAL A 155 8.97 34.64 -73.59
N VAL A 156 8.68 34.40 -74.86
CA VAL A 156 9.67 34.57 -75.94
C VAL A 156 9.42 35.90 -76.63
N SER A 157 10.44 36.76 -76.68
CA SER A 157 10.43 38.00 -77.47
C SER A 157 11.52 37.93 -78.51
N HIS A 158 11.31 38.54 -79.67
CA HIS A 158 12.33 38.58 -80.71
C HIS A 158 12.31 39.89 -81.50
N ASN A 159 13.46 40.30 -82.01
CA ASN A 159 13.59 41.45 -82.92
C ASN A 159 14.09 41.04 -84.31
N LEU A 160 13.76 39.82 -84.72
CA LEU A 160 14.13 39.25 -86.02
C LEU A 160 13.70 40.17 -87.15
N LYS A 161 14.66 40.64 -87.94
CA LYS A 161 14.40 41.34 -89.20
C LYS A 161 14.27 40.31 -90.31
N HIS A 162 13.18 40.39 -91.06
CA HIS A 162 12.94 39.56 -92.24
C HIS A 162 12.48 40.43 -93.41
N GLY A 163 12.85 40.04 -94.63
CA GLY A 163 12.49 40.76 -95.86
C GLY A 163 11.05 40.56 -96.33
N SER A 164 10.28 39.66 -95.69
CA SER A 164 8.84 39.46 -95.95
C SER A 164 8.08 39.18 -94.65
N ASN A 165 6.75 39.32 -94.65
CA ASN A 165 5.94 39.44 -93.43
C ASN A 165 5.72 38.15 -92.61
N ASP A 166 6.33 37.01 -92.98
CA ASP A 166 6.09 35.72 -92.32
C ASP A 166 7.35 35.19 -91.63
N VAL A 167 7.47 35.43 -90.32
CA VAL A 167 8.46 34.78 -89.45
C VAL A 167 7.71 33.96 -88.42
N SER A 168 7.95 32.66 -88.36
CA SER A 168 7.39 31.78 -87.33
C SER A 168 8.51 31.32 -86.38
N VAL A 169 8.41 31.69 -85.11
CA VAL A 169 9.21 31.05 -84.06
C VAL A 169 8.47 29.80 -83.63
N CYS A 170 9.13 28.64 -83.74
CA CYS A 170 8.55 27.36 -83.37
C CYS A 170 9.50 26.63 -82.42
N ILE A 171 9.00 26.32 -81.22
CA ILE A 171 9.61 25.36 -80.31
C ILE A 171 9.10 23.99 -80.79
N ASN A 172 9.94 23.22 -81.49
CA ASN A 172 9.49 21.96 -82.08
C ASN A 172 9.86 20.78 -81.18
N ASP A 173 8.86 20.01 -80.77
CA ASP A 173 9.02 18.74 -80.05
C ASP A 173 9.20 17.53 -81.01
N TRP A 174 9.48 17.78 -82.29
CA TRP A 174 9.25 16.80 -83.37
C TRP A 174 10.36 15.75 -83.56
N GLU A 175 11.49 15.80 -82.84
CA GLU A 175 12.58 14.83 -83.03
C GLU A 175 12.68 13.88 -81.82
N ALA A 176 12.21 12.64 -82.02
CA ALA A 176 12.47 11.45 -81.20
C ALA A 176 12.17 11.55 -79.69
N ASN A 177 10.88 11.70 -79.34
CA ASN A 177 10.25 11.31 -78.07
C ASN A 177 11.19 11.28 -76.83
N PRO A 178 11.78 12.41 -76.41
CA PRO A 178 12.44 12.46 -75.12
C PRO A 178 11.33 12.39 -74.07
N LYS A 179 11.17 11.22 -73.43
CA LYS A 179 10.46 11.17 -72.16
C LYS A 179 11.13 12.16 -71.23
N THR A 180 10.49 13.29 -70.97
CA THR A 180 10.72 14.03 -69.73
C THR A 180 10.29 13.12 -68.59
N ASP A 181 11.19 12.24 -68.14
CA ASP A 181 11.04 11.49 -66.91
C ASP A 181 11.12 12.51 -65.76
N TYR A 182 9.96 13.03 -65.37
CA TYR A 182 9.83 13.82 -64.16
C TYR A 182 10.04 12.89 -62.96
N TYR A 183 11.16 13.04 -62.25
CA TYR A 183 11.45 12.41 -60.94
C TYR A 183 10.54 12.92 -59.81
N VAL A 184 9.28 13.26 -60.12
CA VAL A 184 8.27 13.68 -59.14
C VAL A 184 7.71 12.47 -58.39
N THR A 185 7.89 11.26 -58.91
CA THR A 185 7.45 10.01 -58.27
C THR A 185 8.21 9.70 -56.99
N ASP A 186 9.51 9.98 -56.90
CA ASP A 186 10.32 9.63 -55.73
C ASP A 186 9.97 10.43 -54.48
N TRP A 187 9.69 11.74 -54.64
CA TRP A 187 9.34 12.59 -53.51
C TRP A 187 7.96 12.25 -52.93
N LEU A 188 6.97 12.00 -53.79
CA LEU A 188 5.63 11.62 -53.35
C LEU A 188 5.65 10.26 -52.63
N ILE A 189 6.45 9.31 -53.13
CA ILE A 189 6.63 7.99 -52.50
C ILE A 189 7.35 8.15 -51.15
N GLN A 190 8.42 8.94 -51.06
CA GLN A 190 9.12 9.19 -49.79
C GLN A 190 8.23 9.86 -48.76
N SER A 191 7.43 10.86 -49.15
CA SER A 191 6.48 11.51 -48.24
C SER A 191 5.43 10.54 -47.71
N GLY A 192 4.93 9.62 -48.55
CA GLY A 192 4.00 8.59 -48.12
C GLY A 192 4.63 7.57 -47.16
N VAL A 193 5.88 7.18 -47.40
CA VAL A 193 6.63 6.27 -46.53
C VAL A 193 6.88 6.91 -45.17
N SER A 194 7.35 8.17 -45.10
CA SER A 194 7.56 8.86 -43.83
C SER A 194 6.27 8.98 -43.01
N ALA A 195 5.16 9.37 -43.63
CA ALA A 195 3.86 9.44 -42.95
C ALA A 195 3.41 8.06 -42.41
N SER A 196 3.67 6.98 -43.14
CA SER A 196 3.36 5.62 -42.68
C SER A 196 4.22 5.18 -41.49
N ILE A 197 5.49 5.59 -41.44
CA ILE A 197 6.40 5.33 -40.33
C ILE A 197 5.92 6.10 -39.09
N GLU A 198 5.62 7.38 -39.23
CA GLU A 198 5.09 8.21 -38.14
C GLU A 198 3.78 7.65 -37.58
N ALA A 199 2.86 7.24 -38.45
CA ALA A 199 1.60 6.61 -38.03
C ALA A 199 1.82 5.29 -37.29
N ARG A 200 2.75 4.45 -37.76
CA ARG A 200 3.11 3.19 -37.10
C ARG A 200 3.74 3.45 -35.73
N ASP A 201 4.66 4.40 -35.64
CA ASP A 201 5.38 4.68 -34.40
C ASP A 201 4.43 5.32 -33.37
N ALA A 202 3.49 6.17 -33.80
CA ALA A 202 2.40 6.66 -32.96
C ALA A 202 1.48 5.54 -32.45
N ALA A 203 1.11 4.59 -33.32
CA ALA A 203 0.32 3.42 -32.92
C ALA A 203 1.05 2.53 -31.91
N ASN A 204 2.36 2.33 -32.09
CA ASN A 204 3.20 1.59 -31.15
C ASN A 204 3.29 2.30 -29.78
N ALA A 205 3.47 3.64 -29.77
CA ALA A 205 3.46 4.43 -28.55
C ALA A 205 2.10 4.34 -27.82
N ALA A 206 0.99 4.41 -28.55
CA ALA A 206 -0.35 4.22 -27.99
C ALA A 206 -0.53 2.83 -27.37
N ASN A 207 -0.04 1.78 -28.03
CA ASN A 207 -0.09 0.41 -27.52
C ASN A 207 0.73 0.23 -26.23
N ILE A 208 1.94 0.82 -26.17
CA ILE A 208 2.77 0.81 -24.96
C ILE A 208 2.06 1.56 -23.81
N ASN A 209 1.46 2.71 -24.09
CA ASN A 209 0.70 3.47 -23.09
C ASN A 209 -0.52 2.69 -22.57
N ALA A 210 -1.24 1.98 -23.45
CA ALA A 210 -2.35 1.12 -23.06
C ALA A 210 -1.89 -0.05 -22.18
N TYR A 211 -0.76 -0.69 -22.52
CA TYR A 211 -0.16 -1.74 -21.71
C TYR A 211 0.23 -1.23 -20.31
N ASN A 212 0.92 -0.09 -20.23
CA ASN A 212 1.30 0.53 -18.96
C ASN A 212 0.07 0.88 -18.11
N ALA A 213 -0.98 1.44 -18.72
CA ALA A 213 -2.23 1.75 -18.03
C ALA A 213 -2.90 0.48 -17.45
N SER A 214 -2.92 -0.62 -18.20
CA SER A 214 -3.42 -1.92 -17.72
C SER A 214 -2.59 -2.46 -16.56
N TYR A 215 -1.26 -2.38 -16.66
CA TYR A 215 -0.33 -2.78 -15.60
C TYR A 215 -0.58 -2.00 -14.29
N TYR A 216 -0.70 -0.67 -14.37
CA TYR A 216 -1.00 0.16 -13.20
C TYR A 216 -2.40 -0.10 -12.64
N GLY A 217 -3.38 -0.39 -13.50
CA GLY A 217 -4.72 -0.81 -13.08
C GLY A 217 -4.70 -2.10 -12.25
N GLN A 218 -3.92 -3.10 -12.67
CA GLN A 218 -3.74 -4.34 -11.92
C GLN A 218 -3.01 -4.12 -10.59
N ALA A 219 -1.95 -3.30 -10.58
CA ALA A 219 -1.23 -2.95 -9.36
C ALA A 219 -2.15 -2.25 -8.33
N ALA A 220 -2.99 -1.32 -8.79
CA ALA A 220 -3.97 -0.63 -7.94
C ALA A 220 -5.04 -1.60 -7.39
N ALA A 221 -5.54 -2.53 -8.21
CA ALA A 221 -6.48 -3.56 -7.77
C ALA A 221 -5.86 -4.48 -6.69
N ASN A 222 -4.60 -4.89 -6.87
CA ASN A 222 -3.87 -5.68 -5.88
C ASN A 222 -3.67 -4.91 -4.57
N ALA A 223 -3.31 -3.62 -4.63
CA ALA A 223 -3.19 -2.79 -3.44
C ALA A 223 -4.52 -2.66 -2.68
N ALA A 224 -5.64 -2.50 -3.39
CA ALA A 224 -6.97 -2.45 -2.80
C ALA A 224 -7.35 -3.79 -2.12
N ASN A 225 -7.03 -4.93 -2.75
CA ASN A 225 -7.27 -6.26 -2.18
C ASN A 225 -6.43 -6.50 -0.90
N ASN A 226 -5.17 -6.06 -0.90
CA ASN A 226 -4.32 -6.12 0.28
C ASN A 226 -4.89 -5.26 1.43
N ALA A 227 -5.32 -4.03 1.13
CA ALA A 227 -5.94 -3.15 2.11
C ALA A 227 -7.24 -3.74 2.70
N ASN A 228 -8.09 -4.35 1.86
CA ASN A 228 -9.29 -5.06 2.33
C ASN A 228 -8.94 -6.23 3.26
N THR A 229 -7.91 -7.01 2.92
CA THR A 229 -7.43 -8.13 3.75
C THR A 229 -6.92 -7.63 5.11
N SER A 230 -6.11 -6.57 5.15
CA SER A 230 -5.65 -5.94 6.40
C SER A 230 -6.81 -5.41 7.25
N ALA A 231 -7.83 -4.81 6.64
CA ALA A 231 -9.02 -4.32 7.34
C ALA A 231 -9.82 -5.47 7.98
N GLN A 232 -9.97 -6.60 7.29
CA GLN A 232 -10.61 -7.81 7.84
C GLN A 232 -9.81 -8.41 9.00
N GLY A 233 -8.48 -8.42 8.90
CA GLY A 233 -7.59 -8.81 9.99
C GLY A 233 -7.78 -7.93 11.23
N ALA A 234 -7.79 -6.60 11.04
CA ALA A 234 -8.02 -5.65 12.13
C ALA A 234 -9.40 -5.82 12.79
N LYS A 235 -10.46 -6.06 12.01
CA LYS A 235 -11.80 -6.36 12.52
C LYS A 235 -11.77 -7.62 13.40
N THR A 236 -11.16 -8.70 12.92
CA THR A 236 -11.04 -9.96 13.67
C THR A 236 -10.29 -9.75 15.00
N SER A 237 -9.20 -8.98 15.00
CA SER A 237 -8.47 -8.63 16.23
C SER A 237 -9.33 -7.84 17.23
N ALA A 238 -10.13 -6.88 16.74
CA ALA A 238 -11.05 -6.10 17.57
C ALA A 238 -12.16 -6.97 18.17
N ASP A 239 -12.77 -7.85 17.36
CA ASP A 239 -13.79 -8.80 17.82
C ASP A 239 -13.22 -9.75 18.89
N ASN A 240 -11.99 -10.24 18.71
CA ASN A 240 -11.31 -11.06 19.70
C ASN A 240 -11.03 -10.31 21.02
N ALA A 241 -10.63 -9.04 20.93
CA ALA A 241 -10.40 -8.20 22.12
C ALA A 241 -11.72 -7.93 22.88
N ALA A 242 -12.82 -7.68 22.15
CA ALA A 242 -14.15 -7.52 22.72
C ALA A 242 -14.61 -8.82 23.41
N ALA A 243 -14.44 -9.97 22.77
CA ALA A 243 -14.77 -11.27 23.35
C ALA A 243 -13.95 -11.56 24.62
N ARG A 244 -12.64 -11.32 24.60
CA ARG A 244 -11.78 -11.47 25.80
C ARG A 244 -12.20 -10.54 26.91
N SER A 245 -12.52 -9.28 26.60
CA SER A 245 -13.01 -8.31 27.59
C SER A 245 -14.33 -8.79 28.21
N GLN A 246 -15.24 -9.34 27.40
CA GLN A 246 -16.48 -9.93 27.89
C GLN A 246 -16.23 -11.15 28.76
N THR A 247 -15.29 -12.02 28.39
CA THR A 247 -14.87 -13.15 29.23
C THR A 247 -14.30 -12.67 30.56
N THR A 248 -13.42 -11.66 30.56
CA THR A 248 -12.89 -11.07 31.79
C THR A 248 -13.99 -10.46 32.64
N ILE A 249 -14.94 -9.73 32.05
CA ILE A 249 -16.12 -9.24 32.76
C ILE A 249 -16.87 -10.42 33.38
N ASN A 250 -17.19 -11.46 32.61
CA ASN A 250 -17.92 -12.63 33.11
C ASN A 250 -17.14 -13.47 34.16
N GLN A 251 -15.81 -13.36 34.20
CA GLN A 251 -14.95 -14.09 35.15
C GLN A 251 -14.68 -13.28 36.42
N THR A 252 -14.49 -11.97 36.29
CA THR A 252 -14.34 -11.04 37.43
C THR A 252 -15.69 -10.78 38.10
N TRP A 253 -16.76 -10.83 37.32
CA TRP A 253 -18.14 -10.84 37.77
C TRP A 253 -18.56 -12.28 38.03
N TYR A 254 -18.31 -12.77 39.24
CA TYR A 254 -18.69 -14.11 39.68
C TYR A 254 -20.17 -14.39 39.34
N ASN A 255 -20.44 -15.24 38.35
CA ASN A 255 -21.79 -15.66 37.98
C ASN A 255 -22.28 -16.84 38.84
N GLY A 256 -21.95 -16.81 40.13
CA GLY A 256 -22.52 -17.67 41.15
C GLY A 256 -23.49 -16.86 42.02
N ASN A 257 -24.28 -17.54 42.85
CA ASN A 257 -25.26 -17.00 43.80
C ASN A 257 -24.72 -15.95 44.83
N TYR A 258 -23.50 -15.43 44.66
CA TYR A 258 -22.79 -14.53 45.58
C TYR A 258 -21.83 -13.58 44.81
N GLY A 259 -22.29 -12.91 43.76
CA GLY A 259 -21.44 -11.99 42.98
C GLY A 259 -22.12 -11.11 41.90
N GLY A 260 -23.44 -10.95 41.91
CA GLY A 260 -24.17 -10.18 40.87
C GLY A 260 -24.30 -8.66 41.13
N ALA A 261 -24.47 -7.84 40.07
CA ALA A 261 -24.64 -6.37 40.14
C ALA A 261 -25.86 -5.86 40.92
N SER A 262 -26.76 -6.77 41.26
CA SER A 262 -27.98 -6.54 42.03
C SER A 262 -27.93 -7.15 43.43
N GLU A 263 -26.80 -7.73 43.85
CA GLU A 263 -26.62 -8.16 45.23
C GLU A 263 -26.10 -6.97 46.04
N SER A 264 -27.00 -6.40 46.84
CA SER A 264 -26.59 -5.44 47.85
C SER A 264 -25.48 -6.05 48.69
N VAL A 265 -24.64 -5.21 49.28
CA VAL A 265 -23.65 -5.56 50.32
C VAL A 265 -24.19 -6.59 51.35
N ALA A 266 -25.52 -6.68 51.53
CA ALA A 266 -26.19 -7.68 52.34
C ALA A 266 -25.99 -9.16 51.91
N GLY A 267 -25.79 -9.48 50.62
CA GLY A 267 -25.62 -10.87 50.16
C GLY A 267 -24.26 -11.44 50.55
N ILE A 268 -23.20 -10.69 50.28
CA ILE A 268 -21.83 -11.00 50.73
C ILE A 268 -21.77 -11.02 52.27
N ALA A 269 -22.38 -10.01 52.92
CA ALA A 269 -22.48 -9.99 54.38
C ALA A 269 -23.26 -11.19 54.93
N GLY A 270 -24.28 -11.65 54.22
CA GLY A 270 -25.08 -12.82 54.56
C GLY A 270 -24.26 -14.12 54.47
N TYR A 271 -23.49 -14.32 53.40
CA TYR A 271 -22.61 -15.49 53.28
C TYR A 271 -21.56 -15.53 54.39
N ILE A 272 -20.85 -14.42 54.61
CA ILE A 272 -19.83 -14.33 55.66
C ILE A 272 -20.46 -14.60 57.03
N ARG A 273 -21.60 -13.98 57.32
CA ARG A 273 -22.30 -14.13 58.61
C ARG A 273 -22.88 -15.53 58.83
N ASN A 274 -23.44 -16.15 57.80
CA ASN A 274 -24.18 -17.41 57.96
C ASN A 274 -23.31 -18.65 57.76
N THR A 275 -22.16 -18.54 57.09
CA THR A 275 -21.33 -19.71 56.77
C THR A 275 -19.93 -19.63 57.37
N GLN A 276 -19.24 -18.49 57.23
CA GLN A 276 -17.84 -18.38 57.64
C GLN A 276 -17.70 -18.13 59.15
N ILE A 277 -18.51 -17.22 59.71
CA ILE A 277 -18.48 -16.90 61.15
C ILE A 277 -18.81 -18.12 62.03
N PRO A 278 -19.88 -18.89 61.76
CA PRO A 278 -20.21 -20.08 62.57
C PRO A 278 -19.09 -21.14 62.54
N GLY A 279 -18.42 -21.30 61.39
CA GLY A 279 -17.26 -22.18 61.27
C GLY A 279 -16.06 -21.71 62.11
N LEU A 280 -15.86 -20.40 62.23
CA LEU A 280 -14.83 -19.82 63.09
C LEU A 280 -15.20 -19.93 64.58
N GLU A 281 -16.45 -19.64 64.95
CA GLU A 281 -16.96 -19.81 66.32
C GLU A 281 -16.76 -21.24 66.82
N THR A 282 -17.09 -22.24 65.98
CA THR A 282 -16.87 -23.66 66.30
C THR A 282 -15.39 -23.96 66.56
N LYS A 283 -14.49 -23.42 65.72
CA LYS A 283 -13.03 -23.61 65.90
C LYS A 283 -12.52 -22.93 67.18
N ILE A 284 -13.03 -21.74 67.50
CA ILE A 284 -12.68 -21.00 68.72
C ILE A 284 -13.14 -21.77 69.96
N ASN A 285 -14.37 -22.28 69.97
CA ASN A 285 -14.89 -23.07 71.09
C ASN A 285 -14.08 -24.36 71.30
N ASN A 286 -13.69 -25.04 70.21
CA ASN A 286 -12.84 -26.22 70.28
C ASN A 286 -11.44 -25.89 70.83
N LEU A 287 -10.85 -24.77 70.42
CA LEU A 287 -9.57 -24.30 70.96
C LEU A 287 -9.67 -23.90 72.44
N GLN A 288 -10.73 -23.18 72.84
CA GLN A 288 -10.99 -22.84 74.23
C GLN A 288 -11.13 -24.09 75.10
N THR A 289 -11.83 -25.11 74.61
CA THR A 289 -11.95 -26.41 75.29
C THR A 289 -10.58 -27.09 75.43
N ALA A 290 -9.79 -27.14 74.36
CA ALA A 290 -8.45 -27.73 74.39
C ALA A 290 -7.50 -27.00 75.37
N VAL A 291 -7.51 -25.66 75.37
CA VAL A 291 -6.71 -24.85 76.29
C VAL A 291 -7.14 -25.06 77.74
N THR A 292 -8.44 -25.06 78.01
CA THR A 292 -8.99 -25.32 79.36
C THR A 292 -8.55 -26.71 79.86
N ASN A 293 -8.61 -27.72 79.00
CA ASN A 293 -8.16 -29.07 79.36
C ASN A 293 -6.67 -29.11 79.69
N ILE A 294 -5.82 -28.40 78.95
CA ILE A 294 -4.37 -28.33 79.22
C ILE A 294 -4.09 -27.60 80.55
N GLN A 295 -4.81 -26.51 80.83
CA GLN A 295 -4.63 -25.74 82.06
C GLN A 295 -5.05 -26.49 83.32
N ASN A 296 -5.98 -27.43 83.21
CA ASN A 296 -6.51 -28.20 84.33
C ASN A 296 -5.79 -29.55 84.55
N ILE A 297 -4.73 -29.86 83.79
CA ILE A 297 -3.93 -31.06 84.03
C ILE A 297 -3.16 -30.90 85.34
N ASP A 298 -3.44 -31.79 86.29
CA ASP A 298 -2.62 -31.89 87.49
C ASP A 298 -1.33 -32.65 87.21
N THR A 299 -0.19 -32.02 87.43
CA THR A 299 1.12 -32.63 87.26
C THR A 299 1.94 -32.65 88.54
N MET A 300 1.36 -32.26 89.67
CA MET A 300 2.08 -32.13 90.94
C MET A 300 1.78 -33.34 91.82
N PRO A 301 2.81 -34.07 92.30
CA PRO A 301 2.60 -35.12 93.28
C PRO A 301 2.11 -34.59 94.63
N PRO A 302 1.23 -35.33 95.34
CA PRO A 302 0.81 -34.96 96.68
C PRO A 302 2.01 -34.98 97.65
N THR A 303 2.01 -34.06 98.62
CA THR A 303 2.96 -34.10 99.73
C THR A 303 2.41 -35.01 100.83
N VAL A 304 3.18 -36.04 101.18
CA VAL A 304 2.78 -37.08 102.14
C VAL A 304 3.58 -36.92 103.43
N LYS A 305 2.93 -37.03 104.58
CA LYS A 305 3.57 -37.15 105.89
C LYS A 305 2.97 -38.31 106.65
N VAL A 306 3.81 -39.17 107.20
CA VAL A 306 3.37 -40.36 107.95
C VAL A 306 3.86 -40.25 109.39
N GLN A 307 2.94 -40.38 110.33
CA GLN A 307 3.25 -40.28 111.76
C GLN A 307 2.50 -41.37 112.54
N THR A 308 3.14 -41.99 113.51
CA THR A 308 2.46 -42.91 114.43
C THR A 308 1.49 -42.15 115.32
N ILE A 309 0.29 -42.70 115.54
CA ILE A 309 -0.77 -42.02 116.33
C ILE A 309 -0.28 -41.69 117.75
N SER A 310 0.48 -42.60 118.35
CA SER A 310 1.02 -42.46 119.71
C SER A 310 2.35 -41.71 119.78
N GLY A 311 2.94 -41.31 118.65
CA GLY A 311 4.32 -40.83 118.59
C GLY A 311 5.39 -41.92 118.79
N ALA A 312 5.00 -43.17 119.05
CA ALA A 312 5.93 -44.28 119.24
C ALA A 312 6.80 -44.51 117.99
N ARG A 313 8.08 -44.83 118.19
CA ARG A 313 9.02 -45.22 117.13
C ARG A 313 9.45 -46.69 117.23
N ALA A 314 8.88 -47.42 118.19
CA ALA A 314 9.08 -48.85 118.35
C ALA A 314 7.79 -49.57 118.77
N THR A 315 7.65 -50.85 118.43
CA THR A 315 6.50 -51.70 118.77
C THR A 315 6.91 -53.17 118.93
N SER A 316 6.24 -53.92 119.80
CA SER A 316 6.35 -55.40 119.85
C SER A 316 5.31 -56.11 118.98
N ALA A 317 4.31 -55.38 118.47
CA ALA A 317 3.27 -55.91 117.60
C ALA A 317 3.76 -56.11 116.15
N SER A 318 3.04 -56.90 115.37
CA SER A 318 3.28 -57.09 113.92
C SER A 318 2.74 -55.94 113.05
N SER A 319 2.04 -54.97 113.63
CA SER A 319 1.56 -53.77 112.97
C SER A 319 1.58 -52.57 113.90
N ILE A 320 1.56 -51.37 113.32
CA ILE A 320 1.47 -50.11 114.08
C ILE A 320 0.50 -49.15 113.38
N PRO A 321 -0.43 -48.52 114.11
CA PRO A 321 -1.34 -47.55 113.53
C PRO A 321 -0.63 -46.21 113.29
N VAL A 322 -0.87 -45.62 112.13
CA VAL A 322 -0.33 -44.32 111.72
C VAL A 322 -1.42 -43.41 111.17
N VAL A 323 -1.16 -42.11 111.20
CA VAL A 323 -1.88 -41.09 110.45
C VAL A 323 -1.05 -40.72 109.23
N VAL A 324 -1.66 -40.76 108.06
CA VAL A 324 -1.12 -40.23 106.82
C VAL A 324 -1.78 -38.89 106.55
N SER A 325 -1.02 -37.82 106.64
CA SER A 325 -1.45 -36.48 106.25
C SER A 325 -1.02 -36.21 104.81
N VAL A 326 -1.97 -35.80 103.98
CA VAL A 326 -1.75 -35.53 102.56
C VAL A 326 -2.16 -34.11 102.26
N THR A 327 -1.28 -33.36 101.59
CA THR A 327 -1.61 -32.04 101.04
C THR A 327 -1.26 -32.02 99.57
N ASP A 328 -2.16 -31.49 98.75
CA ASP A 328 -2.03 -31.51 97.31
C ASP A 328 -2.67 -30.25 96.70
N ASN A 329 -2.29 -29.89 95.47
CA ASN A 329 -2.88 -28.75 94.76
C ASN A 329 -4.31 -29.05 94.27
N GLN A 330 -4.70 -30.32 94.19
CA GLN A 330 -6.08 -30.74 93.97
C GLN A 330 -6.61 -31.57 95.15
N SER A 331 -7.88 -31.39 95.49
CA SER A 331 -8.50 -32.17 96.57
C SER A 331 -8.80 -33.60 96.11
N GLY A 332 -8.50 -34.58 96.99
CA GLY A 332 -8.73 -36.00 96.74
C GLY A 332 -10.20 -36.39 96.47
N PRO A 333 -10.40 -37.66 96.04
CA PRO A 333 -9.97 -38.81 96.83
C PRO A 333 -8.55 -39.30 96.52
N PHE A 334 -7.80 -39.61 97.58
CA PHE A 334 -6.46 -40.18 97.47
C PHE A 334 -6.49 -41.71 97.60
N THR A 335 -5.55 -42.38 96.95
CA THR A 335 -5.28 -43.81 97.17
C THR A 335 -3.88 -43.98 97.73
N TYR A 336 -3.63 -45.02 98.51
CA TYR A 336 -2.31 -45.30 99.07
C TYR A 336 -1.91 -46.76 98.84
N GLN A 337 -0.61 -47.03 98.85
CA GLN A 337 -0.05 -48.37 98.94
C GLN A 337 1.10 -48.38 99.94
N VAL A 338 1.38 -49.56 100.49
CA VAL A 338 2.46 -49.78 101.45
C VAL A 338 3.45 -50.78 100.86
N ASN A 339 4.73 -50.40 100.79
CA ASN A 339 5.82 -51.23 100.27
C ASN A 339 5.56 -51.86 98.89
N GLY A 340 4.89 -51.12 97.98
CA GLY A 340 4.57 -51.61 96.64
C GLY A 340 3.44 -52.64 96.57
N GLY A 341 2.59 -52.73 97.60
CA GLY A 341 1.36 -53.52 97.57
C GLY A 341 0.28 -52.94 96.65
N GLY A 342 -0.97 -53.41 96.78
CA GLY A 342 -2.09 -52.87 96.02
C GLY A 342 -2.51 -51.47 96.48
N TRP A 343 -3.01 -50.65 95.55
CA TRP A 343 -3.61 -49.35 95.86
C TRP A 343 -4.96 -49.53 96.58
N LEU A 344 -5.07 -48.92 97.75
CA LEU A 344 -6.28 -48.87 98.57
C LEU A 344 -6.76 -47.42 98.70
N ALA A 345 -8.05 -47.20 98.92
CA ALA A 345 -8.55 -45.85 99.23
C ALA A 345 -7.96 -45.38 100.56
N LEU A 346 -7.43 -44.14 100.59
CA LEU A 346 -6.96 -43.55 101.85
C LEU A 346 -8.19 -43.16 102.68
N PRO A 347 -8.34 -43.67 103.92
CA PRO A 347 -9.43 -43.27 104.80
C PRO A 347 -9.47 -41.75 105.00
N SER A 348 -10.67 -41.17 105.16
CA SER A 348 -10.84 -39.71 105.27
C SER A 348 -10.16 -39.11 106.51
N ASP A 349 -9.89 -39.92 107.52
CA ASP A 349 -9.18 -39.57 108.74
C ASP A 349 -7.66 -39.89 108.65
N GLY A 350 -7.20 -40.40 107.51
CA GLY A 350 -5.80 -40.74 107.25
C GLY A 350 -5.26 -41.94 108.05
N HIS A 351 -6.10 -42.65 108.81
CA HIS A 351 -5.65 -43.72 109.68
C HIS A 351 -5.45 -45.03 108.91
N ILE A 352 -4.22 -45.55 108.93
CA ILE A 352 -3.89 -46.85 108.32
C ILE A 352 -2.99 -47.66 109.26
N ASN A 353 -2.91 -48.97 109.04
CA ASN A 353 -2.00 -49.84 109.78
C ASN A 353 -0.79 -50.19 108.90
N LEU A 354 0.41 -49.94 109.41
CA LEU A 354 1.65 -50.31 108.74
C LEU A 354 2.16 -51.67 109.26
N PRO A 355 2.62 -52.57 108.38
CA PRO A 355 3.17 -53.86 108.79
C PRO A 355 4.60 -53.70 109.35
N VAL A 356 4.86 -54.33 110.49
CA VAL A 356 6.16 -54.35 111.16
C VAL A 356 6.58 -55.80 111.36
N ASN A 357 7.18 -56.40 110.33
CA ASN A 357 7.34 -57.86 110.26
C ASN A 357 8.69 -58.35 110.79
N GLN A 358 9.75 -57.57 110.67
CA GLN A 358 11.11 -57.99 111.00
C GLN A 358 11.57 -57.43 112.36
N LEU A 359 12.34 -58.19 113.13
CA LEU A 359 13.02 -57.66 114.33
C LEU A 359 14.00 -56.55 113.92
N GLY A 360 14.11 -55.49 114.73
CA GLY A 360 14.94 -54.33 114.40
C GLY A 360 14.23 -53.27 113.55
N ILE A 361 14.97 -52.45 112.81
CA ILE A 361 14.42 -51.29 112.09
C ILE A 361 13.71 -51.75 110.80
N ASN A 362 12.43 -51.43 110.67
CA ASN A 362 11.64 -51.61 109.45
C ASN A 362 11.51 -50.24 108.75
N SER A 363 12.03 -50.13 107.52
CA SER A 363 11.79 -48.97 106.64
C SER A 363 10.52 -49.22 105.83
N ILE A 364 9.45 -48.49 106.14
CA ILE A 364 8.14 -48.70 105.53
C ILE A 364 7.85 -47.52 104.61
N ARG A 365 7.74 -47.81 103.31
CA ARG A 365 7.40 -46.85 102.28
C ARG A 365 5.89 -46.77 102.14
N VAL A 366 5.35 -45.56 102.25
CA VAL A 366 3.95 -45.26 101.96
C VAL A 366 3.94 -44.36 100.72
N ASP A 367 3.29 -44.84 99.66
CA ASP A 367 3.02 -44.04 98.48
C ASP A 367 1.55 -43.61 98.51
N VAL A 368 1.27 -42.35 98.18
CA VAL A 368 -0.07 -41.82 98.03
C VAL A 368 -0.20 -41.28 96.61
N LYS A 369 -1.29 -41.64 95.93
CA LYS A 369 -1.61 -41.26 94.57
C LYS A 369 -2.87 -40.42 94.54
N ASP A 370 -2.80 -39.30 93.85
CA ASP A 370 -3.91 -38.39 93.57
C ASP A 370 -4.85 -38.94 92.47
N PRO A 371 -5.97 -38.26 92.15
CA PRO A 371 -6.85 -38.65 91.05
C PRO A 371 -6.22 -38.60 89.65
N SER A 372 -5.18 -37.77 89.47
CA SER A 372 -4.48 -37.57 88.20
C SER A 372 -3.33 -38.57 87.98
N GLY A 373 -3.05 -39.40 88.99
CA GLY A 373 -2.03 -40.44 88.96
C GLY A 373 -0.65 -39.99 89.44
N ASN A 374 -0.48 -38.76 89.93
CA ASN A 374 0.79 -38.32 90.50
C ASN A 374 0.98 -38.97 91.88
N ILE A 375 2.22 -39.37 92.20
CA ILE A 375 2.54 -40.17 93.39
C ILE A 375 3.49 -39.43 94.31
N GLY A 376 3.03 -39.13 95.51
CA GLY A 376 3.86 -38.70 96.63
C GLY A 376 4.33 -39.90 97.46
N THR A 377 5.52 -39.79 98.05
CA THR A 377 6.13 -40.89 98.82
C THR A 377 6.68 -40.37 100.14
N GLU A 378 6.47 -41.14 101.21
CA GLU A 378 7.10 -40.94 102.51
C GLU A 378 7.62 -42.27 103.07
N VAL A 379 8.71 -42.23 103.82
CA VAL A 379 9.31 -43.42 104.43
C VAL A 379 9.41 -43.23 105.93
N ILE A 380 8.68 -44.03 106.68
CA ILE A 380 8.76 -44.06 108.15
C ILE A 380 9.59 -45.25 108.62
N HIS A 381 10.40 -45.01 109.64
CA HIS A 381 11.26 -46.02 110.26
C HIS A 381 10.67 -46.41 111.62
N ILE A 382 10.30 -47.68 111.78
CA ILE A 382 9.74 -48.22 113.02
C ILE A 382 10.58 -49.41 113.47
N ARG A 383 11.03 -49.40 114.74
CA ARG A 383 11.77 -50.52 115.32
C ARG A 383 10.82 -51.58 115.90
N LYS A 384 10.98 -52.83 115.50
CA LYS A 384 10.36 -53.96 116.20
C LYS A 384 11.22 -54.40 117.37
N LEU A 385 10.62 -54.51 118.55
CA LEU A 385 11.27 -54.93 119.79
C LEU A 385 11.43 -56.45 119.88
#